data_AF-A0A0Q9WTN1-F1
#
_entry.id   AF-A0A0Q9WTN1-F1
#
_cell.length_a   1.000
_cell.length_b   1.000
_cell.length_c   1.000
_cell.angle_alpha   90.00
_cell.angle_beta   90.00
_cell.angle_gamma   90.00
#
_symmetry.space_group_name_H-M   'P 1'
#
loop_
_entity.id
_entity.type
_entity.pdbx_description
1 polymer ?
#
loop_
_entity_poly.entity_id
_entity_poly.type
_entity_poly.pdbx_seq_one_letter_code
_entity_poly.pdbx_strand_id
1 'polypeptide(L)'
;MLSRLQDFLTRHRRKFVVTGVLVGGTIYAARYAQRKLVEYQERQAREFFERSRRMHHFESTERTCNQVILGMGEEMCQAVLHECSTDELLEQLRQNPTNKLELWEQMKIVSFTRLATFVYASSMLVIALRVQLNLLGGYIYRDIMTEQRQITDELKQQYLSLIRHFITHDGIRDLARFIRSQVVEVLKSMPLTRQLTLADTEQIFWSLQMAINGDTRHDPNSKMNVQRDA
;
A
#
# COMPACT_ATOMS: atom_id res chain seq x y z
N MET A 1 1.63 75.04 45.82
CA MET A 1 0.62 74.01 45.44
C MET A 1 1.13 72.57 45.55
N LEU A 2 2.44 72.31 45.42
CA LEU A 2 3.04 70.97 45.54
C LEU A 2 3.02 70.38 46.97
N SER A 3 3.12 71.21 48.01
CA SER A 3 3.12 70.76 49.42
C SER A 3 1.77 70.23 49.90
N ARG A 4 0.65 70.79 49.43
CA ARG A 4 -0.71 70.27 49.73
C ARG A 4 -1.00 68.92 49.05
N LEU A 5 -0.39 68.66 47.89
CA LEU A 5 -0.47 67.37 47.21
C LEU A 5 0.37 66.30 47.94
N GLN A 6 1.53 66.67 48.49
CA GLN A 6 2.35 65.76 49.30
C GLN A 6 1.67 65.33 50.60
N ASP A 7 1.02 66.25 51.31
CA ASP A 7 0.27 65.92 52.54
C ASP A 7 -0.97 65.05 52.27
N PHE A 8 -1.62 65.23 51.12
CA PHE A 8 -2.76 64.41 50.72
C PHE A 8 -2.34 62.98 50.28
N LEU A 9 -1.23 62.88 49.53
CA LEU A 9 -0.66 61.60 49.10
C LEU A 9 -0.12 60.77 50.28
N THR A 10 0.50 61.42 51.27
CA THR A 10 1.02 60.74 52.46
C THR A 10 -0.10 60.24 53.36
N ARG A 11 -1.21 60.98 53.51
CA ARG A 11 -2.38 60.56 54.31
C ARG A 11 -3.21 59.44 53.66
N HIS A 12 -3.14 59.25 52.34
CA HIS A 12 -3.84 58.17 51.61
C HIS A 12 -2.94 57.13 50.92
N ARG A 13 -1.64 57.09 51.26
CA ARG A 13 -0.61 56.24 50.63
C ARG A 13 -1.04 54.77 50.48
N ARG A 14 -1.70 54.20 51.49
CA ARG A 14 -2.19 52.81 51.46
C ARG A 14 -3.28 52.58 50.41
N LYS A 15 -4.16 53.55 50.17
CA LYS A 15 -5.23 53.46 49.15
C LYS A 15 -4.65 53.51 47.74
N PHE A 16 -3.70 54.41 47.48
CA PHE A 16 -3.02 54.49 46.19
C PHE A 16 -2.21 53.24 45.86
N VAL A 17 -1.54 52.64 46.84
CA VAL A 17 -0.83 51.37 46.65
C VAL A 17 -1.80 50.24 46.32
N VAL A 18 -2.90 50.11 47.05
CA VAL A 18 -3.92 49.07 46.77
C VAL A 18 -4.52 49.24 45.38
N THR A 19 -4.91 50.46 44.99
CA THR A 19 -5.46 50.73 43.65
C THR A 19 -4.42 50.49 42.55
N GLY A 20 -3.17 50.90 42.76
CA GLY A 20 -2.09 50.67 41.79
C GLY A 20 -1.81 49.18 41.57
N VAL A 21 -1.80 48.38 42.64
CA VAL A 21 -1.65 46.91 42.55
C VAL A 21 -2.84 46.27 41.85
N LEU A 22 -4.07 46.71 42.13
CA LEU A 22 -5.29 46.19 41.50
C LEU A 22 -5.30 46.47 39.98
N VAL A 23 -5.02 47.72 39.58
CA VAL A 23 -4.99 48.13 38.18
C VAL A 23 -3.83 47.46 37.45
N GLY A 24 -2.62 47.50 38.03
CA GLY A 24 -1.44 46.84 37.45
C GLY A 24 -1.61 45.33 37.33
N GLY A 25 -2.18 44.68 38.35
CA GLY A 25 -2.50 43.25 38.37
C GLY A 25 -3.53 42.87 37.30
N THR A 26 -4.58 43.68 37.13
CA THR A 26 -5.61 43.46 36.09
C THR A 26 -5.02 43.59 34.68
N ILE A 27 -4.21 44.63 34.43
CA ILE A 27 -3.55 44.83 33.13
C ILE A 27 -2.57 43.70 32.84
N TYR A 28 -1.79 43.28 33.84
CA TYR A 28 -0.85 42.17 33.69
C TYR A 28 -1.58 40.86 33.38
N ALA A 29 -2.64 40.54 34.12
CA ALA A 29 -3.46 39.35 33.90
C ALA A 29 -4.13 39.36 32.50
N ALA A 30 -4.67 40.50 32.07
CA ALA A 30 -5.25 40.64 30.73
C ALA A 30 -4.21 40.42 29.62
N ARG A 31 -3.01 40.98 29.75
CA ARG A 31 -1.92 40.75 28.79
C ARG A 31 -1.42 39.31 28.81
N TYR A 32 -1.35 38.67 29.97
CA TYR A 32 -1.01 37.26 30.08
C TYR A 32 -2.06 36.39 29.38
N ALA A 33 -3.35 36.63 29.61
CA ALA A 33 -4.44 35.92 28.96
C ALA A 33 -4.42 36.09 27.43
N GLN A 34 -4.20 37.32 26.93
CA GLN A 34 -4.06 37.58 25.49
C GLN A 34 -2.88 36.81 24.88
N ARG A 35 -1.70 36.87 25.51
CA ARG A 35 -0.53 36.09 25.05
C ARG A 35 -0.80 34.60 25.06
N LYS A 36 -1.46 34.09 26.12
CA LYS A 36 -1.78 32.67 26.27
C LYS A 36 -2.77 32.19 25.21
N LEU A 37 -3.75 33.01 24.87
CA LEU A 37 -4.72 32.71 23.80
C LEU A 37 -4.04 32.64 22.43
N VAL A 38 -3.16 33.60 22.11
CA VAL A 38 -2.40 33.58 20.85
C VAL A 38 -1.49 32.36 20.79
N GLU A 39 -0.72 32.07 21.86
CA GLU A 39 0.10 30.86 21.94
C GLU A 39 -0.72 29.59 21.72
N TYR A 40 -1.93 29.51 22.27
CA TYR A 40 -2.80 28.35 22.14
C TYR A 40 -3.33 28.21 20.71
N GLN A 41 -3.78 29.31 20.11
CA GLN A 41 -4.22 29.34 18.71
C GLN A 41 -3.09 28.97 17.76
N GLU A 42 -1.88 29.49 17.97
CA GLU A 42 -0.70 29.16 17.17
C GLU A 42 -0.33 27.67 17.29
N ARG A 43 -0.39 27.09 18.48
CA ARG A 43 -0.13 25.65 18.69
C ARG A 43 -1.16 24.79 17.97
N GLN A 44 -2.45 25.08 18.15
CA GLN A 44 -3.51 24.37 17.46
C GLN A 44 -3.40 24.50 15.94
N ALA A 45 -3.08 25.71 15.44
CA ALA A 45 -2.89 25.95 14.02
C ALA A 45 -1.70 25.16 13.47
N ARG A 46 -0.57 25.08 14.20
CA ARG A 46 0.59 24.27 13.81
C ARG A 46 0.26 22.77 13.78
N GLU A 47 -0.33 22.23 14.84
CA GLU A 47 -0.72 20.82 14.90
C GLU A 47 -1.72 20.46 13.78
N PHE A 48 -2.70 21.32 13.55
CA PHE A 48 -3.66 21.16 12.46
C PHE A 48 -2.96 21.17 11.10
N PHE A 49 -2.06 22.13 10.87
CA PHE A 49 -1.32 22.23 9.61
C PHE A 49 -0.42 21.01 9.37
N GLU A 50 0.30 20.54 10.39
CA GLU A 50 1.14 19.34 10.31
C GLU A 50 0.34 18.08 10.00
N ARG A 51 -0.81 17.91 10.67
CA ARG A 51 -1.73 16.79 10.43
C ARG A 51 -2.33 16.84 9.03
N SER A 52 -2.78 18.03 8.60
CA SER A 52 -3.32 18.25 7.27
C SER A 52 -2.29 17.93 6.19
N ARG A 53 -1.04 18.41 6.37
CA ARG A 53 0.07 18.13 5.46
C ARG A 53 0.37 16.62 5.36
N ARG A 54 0.39 15.91 6.49
CA ARG A 54 0.58 14.44 6.50
C ARG A 54 -0.54 13.72 5.76
N MET A 55 -1.79 14.10 6.03
CA MET A 55 -2.96 13.49 5.40
C MET A 55 -2.95 13.73 3.89
N HIS A 56 -2.70 14.96 3.45
CA HIS A 56 -2.61 15.30 2.04
C HIS A 56 -1.52 14.49 1.32
N HIS A 57 -0.35 14.36 1.94
CA HIS A 57 0.74 13.55 1.39
C HIS A 57 0.36 12.07 1.27
N PHE A 58 -0.28 11.52 2.29
CA PHE A 58 -0.79 10.15 2.28
C PHE A 58 -1.84 9.94 1.19
N GLU A 59 -2.85 10.81 1.11
CA GLU A 59 -3.88 10.72 0.06
C GLU A 59 -3.29 10.86 -1.34
N SER A 60 -2.30 11.74 -1.52
CA SER A 60 -1.58 11.87 -2.79
C SER A 60 -0.87 10.57 -3.15
N THR A 61 -0.16 9.97 -2.19
CA THR A 61 0.55 8.69 -2.37
C THR A 61 -0.41 7.57 -2.75
N GLU A 62 -1.57 7.50 -2.08
CA GLU A 62 -2.62 6.52 -2.36
C GLU A 62 -3.24 6.70 -3.75
N ARG A 63 -3.49 7.94 -4.19
CA ARG A 63 -3.96 8.23 -5.57
C ARG A 63 -2.93 7.78 -6.61
N THR A 64 -1.65 8.07 -6.39
CA THR A 64 -0.57 7.58 -7.26
C THR A 64 -0.52 6.06 -7.27
N CYS A 65 -0.67 5.40 -6.11
CA CYS A 65 -0.73 3.94 -6.03
C CYS A 65 -1.88 3.35 -6.85
N ASN A 66 -3.08 3.95 -6.78
CA ASN A 66 -4.21 3.50 -7.58
C ASN A 66 -3.91 3.60 -9.09
N GLN A 67 -3.28 4.69 -9.54
CA GLN A 67 -2.91 4.86 -10.95
C GLN A 67 -1.87 3.83 -11.40
N VAL A 68 -0.85 3.57 -10.58
CA VAL A 68 0.20 2.58 -10.89
C VAL A 68 -0.39 1.16 -10.91
N ILE A 69 -1.28 0.82 -9.97
CA ILE A 69 -1.97 -0.47 -9.95
C ILE A 69 -2.79 -0.68 -11.23
N LEU A 70 -3.51 0.33 -11.70
CA LEU A 70 -4.29 0.23 -12.93
C LEU A 70 -3.39 0.06 -14.16
N GLY A 71 -2.33 0.86 -14.29
CA GLY A 71 -1.39 0.76 -15.42
C GLY A 71 -0.63 -0.56 -15.46
N MET A 72 -0.02 -0.96 -14.33
CA MET A 72 0.73 -2.21 -14.24
C MET A 72 -0.19 -3.44 -14.22
N GLY A 73 -1.44 -3.29 -13.77
CA GLY A 73 -2.45 -4.34 -13.81
C GLY A 73 -2.80 -4.75 -15.23
N GLU A 74 -2.84 -3.80 -16.17
CA GLU A 74 -3.00 -4.09 -17.60
C GLU A 74 -1.80 -4.86 -18.16
N GLU A 75 -0.57 -4.41 -17.88
CA GLU A 75 0.66 -5.11 -18.27
C GLU A 75 0.69 -6.56 -17.72
N MET A 76 0.32 -6.74 -16.45
CA MET A 76 0.24 -8.05 -15.80
C MET A 76 -0.84 -8.94 -16.43
N CYS A 77 -2.02 -8.40 -16.73
CA CYS A 77 -3.09 -9.13 -17.39
C CYS A 77 -2.63 -9.67 -18.75
N GLN A 78 -2.02 -8.80 -19.57
CA GLN A 78 -1.50 -9.19 -20.88
C GLN A 78 -0.40 -10.27 -20.76
N ALA A 79 0.50 -10.15 -19.78
CA ALA A 79 1.53 -11.15 -19.53
C ALA A 79 0.93 -12.52 -19.14
N VAL A 80 -0.10 -12.55 -18.29
CA VAL A 80 -0.80 -13.81 -17.94
C VAL A 80 -1.52 -14.41 -19.14
N LEU A 81 -2.19 -13.58 -19.96
CA LEU A 81 -2.85 -14.04 -21.18
C LEU A 81 -1.86 -14.62 -22.19
N HIS A 82 -0.69 -14.00 -22.33
CA HIS A 82 0.38 -14.47 -23.20
C HIS A 82 0.96 -15.81 -22.72
N GLU A 83 1.36 -15.91 -21.44
CA GLU A 83 1.96 -17.13 -20.88
C GLU A 83 0.96 -18.30 -20.80
N CYS A 84 -0.34 -18.01 -20.66
CA CYS A 84 -1.41 -19.01 -20.65
C CYS A 84 -2.33 -18.91 -21.88
N SER A 85 -1.74 -18.69 -23.07
CA SER A 85 -2.52 -18.59 -24.31
C SER A 85 -3.21 -19.91 -24.66
N THR A 86 -4.43 -19.80 -25.17
CA THR A 86 -5.26 -20.90 -25.67
C THR A 86 -5.38 -20.88 -27.19
N ASP A 87 -4.77 -19.91 -27.87
CA ASP A 87 -5.03 -19.62 -29.28
C ASP A 87 -4.54 -20.74 -30.19
N GLU A 88 -3.32 -21.24 -29.96
CA GLU A 88 -2.76 -22.38 -30.71
C GLU A 88 -3.61 -23.65 -30.52
N LEU A 89 -4.06 -23.91 -29.29
CA LEU A 89 -4.94 -25.05 -28.98
C LEU A 89 -6.29 -24.92 -29.70
N LEU A 90 -6.87 -23.73 -29.72
CA LEU A 90 -8.12 -23.45 -30.43
C LEU A 90 -7.96 -23.60 -31.94
N GLU A 91 -6.85 -23.12 -32.49
CA GLU A 91 -6.56 -23.26 -33.92
C GLU A 91 -6.40 -24.72 -34.32
N GLN A 92 -5.63 -25.50 -33.55
CA GLN A 92 -5.51 -26.94 -33.76
C GLN A 92 -6.85 -27.64 -33.66
N LEU A 93 -7.68 -27.31 -32.66
CA LEU A 93 -9.02 -27.89 -32.50
C LEU A 93 -9.95 -27.58 -33.68
N ARG A 94 -9.83 -26.40 -34.30
CA ARG A 94 -10.62 -26.02 -35.50
C ARG A 94 -10.25 -26.84 -36.73
N GLN A 95 -9.03 -27.35 -36.81
CA GLN A 95 -8.56 -28.20 -37.92
C GLN A 95 -9.08 -29.65 -37.84
N ASN A 96 -9.92 -29.99 -36.86
CA ASN A 96 -10.42 -31.35 -36.60
C ASN A 96 -9.30 -32.40 -36.56
N PRO A 97 -8.36 -32.29 -35.61
CA PRO A 97 -7.24 -33.19 -35.50
C PRO A 97 -7.67 -34.53 -34.92
N THR A 98 -6.88 -35.56 -35.15
CA THR A 98 -7.15 -36.91 -34.64
C THR A 98 -7.03 -37.00 -33.11
N ASN A 99 -6.19 -36.17 -32.49
CA ASN A 99 -5.98 -36.10 -31.03
C ASN A 99 -6.89 -35.08 -30.32
N LYS A 100 -8.13 -34.92 -30.78
CA LYS A 100 -9.09 -33.93 -30.25
C LYS A 100 -9.27 -34.00 -28.73
N LEU A 101 -9.34 -35.19 -28.14
CA LEU A 101 -9.53 -35.37 -26.70
C LEU A 101 -8.35 -34.79 -25.90
N GLU A 102 -7.12 -35.05 -26.35
CA GLU A 102 -5.90 -34.56 -25.70
C GLU A 102 -5.86 -33.02 -25.70
N LEU A 103 -6.22 -32.40 -26.82
CA LEU A 103 -6.26 -30.93 -26.92
C LEU A 103 -7.30 -30.31 -25.98
N TRP A 104 -8.46 -30.95 -25.78
CA TRP A 104 -9.44 -30.50 -24.80
C TRP A 104 -8.97 -30.67 -23.36
N GLU A 105 -8.24 -31.75 -23.06
CA GLU A 105 -7.60 -31.94 -21.75
C GLU A 105 -6.55 -30.85 -21.50
N GLN A 106 -5.72 -30.52 -22.50
CA GLN A 106 -4.78 -29.40 -22.41
C GLN A 106 -5.51 -28.06 -22.23
N MET A 107 -6.60 -27.83 -22.97
CA MET A 107 -7.43 -26.63 -22.84
C MET A 107 -7.98 -26.46 -21.42
N LYS A 108 -8.45 -27.55 -20.80
CA LYS A 108 -8.91 -27.57 -19.41
C LYS A 108 -7.78 -27.11 -18.48
N ILE A 109 -6.59 -27.71 -18.58
CA ILE A 109 -5.45 -27.35 -17.74
C ILE A 109 -5.04 -25.88 -17.92
N VAL A 110 -4.91 -25.41 -19.16
CA VAL A 110 -4.51 -24.01 -19.43
C VAL A 110 -5.56 -23.03 -18.92
N SER A 111 -6.84 -23.33 -19.07
CA SER A 111 -7.94 -22.45 -18.62
C SER A 111 -7.95 -22.26 -17.10
N PHE A 112 -7.83 -23.35 -16.33
CA PHE A 112 -7.74 -23.27 -14.87
C PHE A 112 -6.43 -22.63 -14.40
N THR A 113 -5.31 -22.94 -15.06
CA THR A 113 -4.01 -22.31 -14.79
C THR A 113 -4.09 -20.79 -14.98
N ARG A 114 -4.69 -20.33 -16.08
CA ARG A 114 -4.86 -18.91 -16.39
C ARG A 114 -5.67 -18.18 -15.32
N LEU A 115 -6.81 -18.73 -14.92
CA LEU A 115 -7.67 -18.15 -13.89
C LEU A 115 -6.98 -18.07 -12.54
N ALA A 116 -6.37 -19.17 -12.08
CA ALA A 116 -5.66 -19.20 -10.82
C ALA A 116 -4.47 -18.22 -10.84
N THR A 117 -3.64 -18.24 -11.89
CA THR A 117 -2.50 -17.34 -12.04
C THR A 117 -2.91 -15.88 -12.02
N PHE A 118 -4.01 -15.53 -12.70
CA PHE A 118 -4.53 -14.17 -12.69
C PHE A 118 -4.93 -13.70 -11.28
N VAL A 119 -5.63 -14.53 -10.50
CA VAL A 119 -6.04 -14.19 -9.12
C VAL A 119 -4.83 -14.00 -8.20
N TYR A 120 -3.85 -14.91 -8.26
CA TYR A 120 -2.64 -14.79 -7.46
C TYR A 120 -1.79 -13.59 -7.89
N ALA A 121 -1.52 -13.43 -9.19
CA ALA A 121 -0.71 -12.34 -9.71
C ALA A 121 -1.32 -10.97 -9.39
N SER A 122 -2.64 -10.80 -9.56
CA SER A 122 -3.32 -9.54 -9.26
C SER A 122 -3.26 -9.20 -7.77
N SER A 123 -3.49 -10.19 -6.89
CA SER A 123 -3.41 -10.00 -5.45
C SER A 123 -1.99 -9.62 -5.01
N MET A 124 -0.99 -10.33 -5.52
CA MET A 124 0.43 -10.07 -5.24
C MET A 124 0.83 -8.66 -5.73
N LEU A 125 0.42 -8.27 -6.93
CA LEU A 125 0.71 -6.95 -7.50
C LEU A 125 0.14 -5.83 -6.65
N VAL A 126 -1.14 -5.91 -6.27
CA VAL A 126 -1.81 -4.89 -5.46
C VAL A 126 -1.12 -4.75 -4.11
N ILE A 127 -0.86 -5.85 -3.42
CA ILE A 127 -0.20 -5.84 -2.10
C ILE A 127 1.23 -5.28 -2.21
N ALA A 128 2.01 -5.75 -3.19
CA ALA A 128 3.38 -5.30 -3.39
C ALA A 128 3.46 -3.80 -3.69
N LEU A 129 2.61 -3.29 -4.60
CA LEU A 129 2.57 -1.87 -4.94
C LEU A 129 2.13 -1.01 -3.74
N ARG A 130 1.14 -1.46 -2.96
CA ARG A 130 0.72 -0.77 -1.74
C ARG A 130 1.86 -0.65 -0.74
N VAL A 131 2.59 -1.73 -0.51
CA VAL A 131 3.75 -1.73 0.39
C VAL A 131 4.86 -0.83 -0.15
N GLN A 132 5.22 -0.99 -1.44
CA GLN A 132 6.30 -0.23 -2.05
C GLN A 132 6.02 1.28 -2.05
N LEU A 133 4.85 1.70 -2.51
CA LEU A 133 4.52 3.11 -2.63
C LEU A 133 4.29 3.78 -1.28
N ASN A 134 3.70 3.09 -0.30
CA ASN A 134 3.56 3.65 1.05
C ASN A 134 4.91 3.74 1.77
N LEU A 135 5.80 2.77 1.59
CA LEU A 135 7.16 2.84 2.14
C LEU A 135 7.92 4.01 1.53
N LEU A 136 7.92 4.12 0.20
CA LEU A 136 8.55 5.22 -0.53
C LEU A 136 7.95 6.58 -0.12
N GLY A 137 6.62 6.64 -0.02
CA GLY A 137 5.89 7.83 0.44
C GLY A 137 6.30 8.25 1.85
N GLY A 138 6.54 7.30 2.75
CA GLY A 138 7.05 7.55 4.09
C GLY A 138 8.44 8.17 4.10
N TYR A 139 9.37 7.63 3.30
CA TYR A 139 10.72 8.20 3.17
C TYR A 139 10.71 9.60 2.53
N ILE A 140 9.92 9.81 1.47
CA ILE A 140 9.76 11.11 0.84
C ILE A 140 9.17 12.12 1.84
N TYR A 141 8.16 11.73 2.63
CA TYR A 141 7.59 12.60 3.66
C TYR A 141 8.65 13.00 4.68
N ARG A 142 9.46 12.04 5.16
CA ARG A 142 10.55 12.30 6.09
C ARG A 142 11.54 13.31 5.52
N ASP A 143 12.01 13.12 4.29
CA ASP A 143 12.94 14.02 3.60
C ASP A 143 12.39 15.46 3.50
N ILE A 144 11.08 15.62 3.25
CA ILE A 144 10.42 16.93 3.24
C ILE A 144 10.38 17.55 4.66
N MET A 145 10.19 16.75 5.70
CA MET A 145 10.16 17.25 7.09
C MET A 145 11.54 17.62 7.63
N THR A 146 12.58 16.87 7.26
CA THR A 146 13.94 17.06 7.77
C THR A 146 14.79 17.96 6.88
N GLU A 147 14.26 18.42 5.74
CA GLU A 147 14.98 19.20 4.72
C GLU A 147 16.27 18.51 4.24
N GLN A 148 16.32 17.19 4.35
CA GLN A 148 17.43 16.34 3.90
C GLN A 148 16.96 15.55 2.69
N ARG A 149 17.66 15.71 1.56
CA ARG A 149 17.30 15.04 0.31
C ARG A 149 18.10 13.74 0.17
N GLN A 150 17.66 12.70 0.85
CA GLN A 150 18.31 11.38 0.81
C GLN A 150 17.79 10.54 -0.37
N ILE A 151 16.52 10.68 -0.71
CA ILE A 151 15.88 9.93 -1.80
C ILE A 151 16.05 10.69 -3.13
N THR A 152 17.01 10.25 -3.94
CA THR A 152 17.18 10.75 -5.32
C THR A 152 16.14 10.16 -6.26
N ASP A 153 15.91 10.83 -7.40
CA ASP A 153 14.94 10.34 -8.39
C ASP A 153 15.42 9.04 -9.06
N GLU A 154 16.72 8.82 -9.17
CA GLU A 154 17.26 7.53 -9.66
C GLU A 154 16.90 6.38 -8.70
N LEU A 155 17.03 6.60 -7.39
CA LEU A 155 16.69 5.58 -6.39
C LEU A 155 15.20 5.25 -6.42
N LYS A 156 14.33 6.27 -6.62
CA LYS A 156 12.88 6.05 -6.80
C LYS A 156 12.61 5.14 -7.99
N GLN A 157 13.22 5.43 -9.14
CA GLN A 157 13.01 4.65 -10.36
C GLN A 157 13.54 3.22 -10.22
N GLN A 158 14.72 3.03 -9.62
CA GLN A 158 15.26 1.70 -9.34
C GLN A 158 14.40 0.90 -8.37
N TYR A 159 13.85 1.54 -7.34
CA TYR A 159 12.97 0.86 -6.39
C TYR A 159 11.64 0.44 -7.04
N LEU A 160 11.03 1.33 -7.83
CA LEU A 160 9.78 1.04 -8.53
C LEU A 160 9.95 0.01 -9.67
N SER A 161 11.15 -0.13 -10.24
CA SER A 161 11.40 -1.13 -11.28
C SER A 161 11.43 -2.57 -10.75
N LEU A 162 11.57 -2.78 -9.44
CA LEU A 162 11.59 -4.12 -8.83
C LEU A 162 10.31 -4.90 -9.11
N ILE A 163 9.15 -4.26 -9.02
CA ILE A 163 7.88 -4.93 -9.31
C ILE A 163 7.68 -5.16 -10.82
N ARG A 164 8.30 -4.31 -11.65
CA ARG A 164 8.31 -4.51 -13.10
C ARG A 164 9.09 -5.75 -13.50
N HIS A 165 10.13 -6.12 -12.75
CA HIS A 165 10.84 -7.38 -12.97
C HIS A 165 9.92 -8.60 -12.78
N PHE A 166 9.03 -8.58 -11.78
CA PHE A 166 8.04 -9.64 -11.58
C PHE A 166 7.08 -9.78 -12.76
N ILE A 167 6.66 -8.66 -13.37
CA ILE A 167 5.71 -8.65 -14.49
C ILE A 167 6.38 -9.01 -15.82
N THR A 168 7.50 -8.36 -16.15
CA THR A 168 8.06 -8.36 -17.52
C THR A 168 9.09 -9.45 -17.78
N HIS A 169 9.74 -9.99 -16.75
CA HIS A 169 10.78 -11.00 -16.92
C HIS A 169 10.18 -12.40 -16.78
N ASP A 170 10.57 -13.15 -15.75
CA ASP A 170 10.14 -14.55 -15.58
C ASP A 170 9.16 -14.75 -14.42
N GLY A 171 8.80 -13.70 -13.66
CA GLY A 171 7.97 -13.85 -12.45
C GLY A 171 6.57 -14.43 -12.74
N ILE A 172 5.83 -13.88 -13.70
CA ILE A 172 4.52 -14.40 -14.11
C ILE A 172 4.64 -15.79 -14.74
N ARG A 173 5.68 -16.02 -15.53
CA ARG A 173 5.96 -17.31 -16.16
C ARG A 173 6.21 -18.40 -15.12
N ASP A 174 7.04 -18.13 -14.13
CA ASP A 174 7.38 -19.08 -13.07
C ASP A 174 6.17 -19.34 -12.16
N LEU A 175 5.39 -18.30 -11.86
CA LEU A 175 4.12 -18.44 -11.16
C LEU A 175 3.14 -19.32 -11.96
N ALA A 176 3.00 -19.08 -13.26
CA ALA A 176 2.13 -19.86 -14.13
C ALA A 176 2.57 -21.32 -14.22
N ARG A 177 3.88 -21.60 -14.34
CA ARG A 177 4.43 -22.97 -14.33
C ARG A 177 4.16 -23.67 -13.01
N PHE A 178 4.38 -22.99 -11.90
CA PHE A 178 4.11 -23.53 -10.57
C PHE A 178 2.63 -23.86 -10.40
N ILE A 179 1.74 -22.91 -10.69
CA ILE A 179 0.29 -23.12 -10.60
C ILE A 179 -0.15 -24.24 -11.55
N ARG A 180 0.38 -24.30 -12.77
CA ARG A 180 0.08 -25.37 -13.73
C ARG A 180 0.38 -26.75 -13.15
N SER A 181 1.50 -26.91 -12.45
CA SER A 181 1.84 -28.19 -11.81
C SER A 181 0.79 -28.62 -10.79
N GLN A 182 0.27 -27.68 -10.00
CA GLN A 182 -0.79 -27.94 -9.02
C GLN A 182 -2.14 -28.21 -9.71
N VAL A 183 -2.45 -27.48 -10.78
CA VAL A 183 -3.67 -27.67 -11.58
C VAL A 183 -3.71 -29.06 -12.21
N VAL A 184 -2.59 -29.54 -12.74
CA VAL A 184 -2.49 -30.90 -13.27
C VAL A 184 -2.78 -31.93 -12.19
N GLU A 185 -2.18 -31.78 -11.00
CA GLU A 185 -2.39 -32.72 -9.90
C GLU A 185 -3.85 -32.77 -9.41
N VAL A 186 -4.51 -31.61 -9.32
CA VAL A 186 -5.90 -31.51 -8.85
C VAL A 186 -6.91 -31.96 -9.92
N LEU A 187 -6.68 -31.69 -11.20
CA LEU A 187 -7.66 -31.94 -12.28
C LEU A 187 -7.41 -33.22 -13.10
N LYS A 188 -6.29 -33.94 -12.90
CA LYS A 188 -5.97 -35.16 -13.68
C LYS A 188 -7.04 -36.24 -13.59
N SER A 189 -7.73 -36.37 -12.46
CA SER A 189 -8.77 -37.38 -12.25
C SER A 189 -10.17 -36.94 -12.69
N MET A 190 -10.31 -35.70 -13.20
CA MET A 190 -11.61 -35.14 -13.56
C MET A 190 -11.87 -35.27 -15.06
N PRO A 191 -12.87 -36.06 -15.50
CA PRO A 191 -13.19 -36.20 -16.91
C PRO A 191 -13.88 -34.94 -17.46
N LEU A 192 -13.67 -34.64 -18.74
CA LEU A 192 -14.30 -33.50 -19.43
C LEU A 192 -15.83 -33.57 -19.50
N THR A 193 -16.41 -34.77 -19.36
CA THR A 193 -17.87 -34.99 -19.42
C THR A 193 -18.58 -34.72 -18.10
N ARG A 194 -17.83 -34.54 -17.00
CA ARG A 194 -18.43 -34.25 -15.70
C ARG A 194 -19.11 -32.88 -15.73
N GLN A 195 -20.40 -32.87 -15.41
CA GLN A 195 -21.11 -31.62 -15.16
C GLN A 195 -20.69 -31.07 -13.79
N LEU A 196 -20.31 -29.79 -13.75
CA LEU A 196 -19.88 -29.11 -12.53
C LEU A 196 -20.97 -28.15 -12.05
N THR A 197 -21.30 -28.25 -10.77
CA THR A 197 -22.07 -27.22 -10.07
C THR A 197 -21.15 -26.07 -9.64
N LEU A 198 -21.74 -24.98 -9.14
CA LEU A 198 -20.98 -23.90 -8.52
C LEU A 198 -20.16 -24.42 -7.32
N ALA A 199 -20.76 -25.27 -6.49
CA ALA A 199 -20.11 -25.87 -5.33
C ALA A 199 -18.93 -26.79 -5.73
N ASP A 200 -19.08 -27.56 -6.82
CA ASP A 200 -17.95 -28.34 -7.36
C ASP A 200 -16.81 -27.41 -7.78
N THR A 201 -17.13 -26.30 -8.44
CA THR A 201 -16.12 -25.32 -8.91
C THR A 201 -15.40 -24.65 -7.74
N GLU A 202 -16.15 -24.26 -6.71
CA GLU A 202 -15.59 -23.71 -5.47
C GLU A 202 -14.65 -24.73 -4.80
N GLN A 203 -15.06 -26.00 -4.70
CA GLN A 203 -14.24 -27.06 -4.14
C GLN A 203 -12.94 -27.29 -4.93
N ILE A 204 -12.98 -27.17 -6.26
CA ILE A 204 -11.78 -27.24 -7.12
C ILE A 204 -10.81 -26.11 -6.74
N PHE A 205 -11.29 -24.86 -6.67
CA PHE A 205 -10.43 -23.72 -6.32
C PHE A 205 -9.91 -23.79 -4.89
N TRP A 206 -10.70 -24.29 -3.93
CA TRP A 206 -10.24 -24.60 -2.59
C TRP A 206 -9.12 -25.64 -2.59
N SER A 207 -9.28 -26.72 -3.34
CA SER A 207 -8.27 -27.78 -3.47
C SER A 207 -6.98 -27.25 -4.10
N LEU A 208 -7.10 -26.41 -5.14
CA LEU A 208 -5.96 -25.71 -5.75
C LEU A 208 -5.26 -24.80 -4.75
N GLN A 209 -6.00 -24.00 -3.99
CA GLN A 209 -5.42 -23.12 -2.97
C GLN A 209 -4.70 -23.91 -1.89
N MET A 210 -5.26 -25.02 -1.43
CA MET A 210 -4.59 -25.89 -0.45
C MET A 210 -3.33 -26.53 -1.02
N ALA A 211 -3.34 -26.99 -2.28
CA ALA A 211 -2.17 -27.55 -2.94
C ALA A 211 -1.06 -26.50 -3.14
N ILE A 212 -1.43 -25.29 -3.57
CA ILE A 212 -0.53 -24.15 -3.75
C ILE A 212 0.11 -23.73 -2.41
N ASN A 213 -0.70 -23.57 -1.36
CA ASN A 213 -0.20 -23.14 -0.05
C ASN A 213 0.55 -24.24 0.71
N GLY A 214 0.27 -25.51 0.39
CA GLY A 214 0.90 -26.68 0.99
C GLY A 214 2.28 -27.03 0.40
N ASP A 215 2.66 -26.45 -0.74
CA ASP A 215 3.97 -26.71 -1.34
C ASP A 215 5.08 -25.97 -0.59
N THR A 216 5.75 -26.69 0.32
CA THR A 216 6.90 -26.20 1.07
C THR A 216 8.22 -26.31 0.29
N ARG A 217 8.24 -26.96 -0.87
CA ARG A 217 9.48 -27.18 -1.65
C ARG A 217 10.07 -25.89 -2.19
N HIS A 218 9.24 -24.85 -2.33
CA HIS A 218 9.61 -23.54 -2.87
C HIS A 218 9.45 -22.41 -1.84
N ASP A 219 9.49 -22.70 -0.54
CA ASP A 219 9.33 -21.66 0.50
C ASP A 219 10.42 -20.57 0.35
N PRO A 220 10.05 -19.34 -0.04
CA PRO A 220 11.02 -18.25 -0.19
C PRO A 220 11.66 -17.83 1.14
N ASN A 221 11.02 -18.12 2.27
CA ASN A 221 11.54 -17.80 3.61
C ASN A 221 12.61 -18.79 4.08
N SER A 222 12.70 -19.98 3.47
CA SER A 222 13.72 -20.97 3.82
C SER A 222 15.15 -20.41 3.67
N LYS A 223 15.37 -19.51 2.70
CA LYS A 223 16.66 -18.82 2.48
C LYS A 223 16.93 -17.70 3.48
N MET A 224 15.90 -17.09 4.07
CA MET A 224 16.07 -16.00 5.05
C MET A 224 16.52 -16.50 6.42
N ASN A 225 16.20 -17.75 6.79
CA ASN A 225 16.67 -18.33 8.05
C ASN A 225 18.19 -18.61 8.03
N VAL A 226 18.77 -18.91 6.87
CA VAL A 226 20.22 -19.20 6.75
C VAL A 226 21.09 -17.95 7.01
N GLN A 227 20.55 -16.75 6.80
CA GLN A 227 21.27 -15.49 6.99
C GLN A 227 21.18 -14.89 8.40
N ARG A 228 20.39 -15.50 9.30
CA ARG A 228 20.32 -15.06 10.71
C ARG A 228 21.31 -15.78 11.62
N ASP A 229 21.88 -16.89 11.17
CA ASP A 229 22.79 -17.73 11.94
C ASP A 229 24.28 -17.55 11.54
N ALA A 230 24.61 -16.49 10.79
CA ALA A 230 25.98 -16.08 10.44
C ALA A 230 26.24 -14.64 10.89
#